data_AF-A0A2D6A7Q4-F1
#
_entry.id   AF-A0A2D6A7Q4-F1
#
_cell.length_a   1.000
_cell.length_b   1.000
_cell.length_c   1.000
_cell.angle_alpha   90.00
_cell.angle_beta   90.00
_cell.angle_gamma   90.00
#
_symmetry.space_group_name_H-M   'P 1'
#
loop_
_entity.id
_entity.type
_entity.pdbx_description
1 polymer ?
#
loop_
_entity_poly.entity_id
_entity_poly.type
_entity_poly.pdbx_seq_one_letter_code
_entity_poly.pdbx_strand_id
1 'polypeptide(L)'
;MHAPRYLPLALLLATTASGQAPLVVSVTAPPSQARAWDHMEKRTNPAVVRSRFVRINVAALRRAADSTAHPLTTMRIKFFGNGRLLDIERHQRVLGHDLFTGLIRGRAEEVSIAIAPDGVTAATFHLVDESYAITYAATGDIHVLQEMDDRKQPLLPRALVAQGNQLRTDRGNAQEPLDTSGKTILDVMMFYTPRAKTTAGGKTAIESSIINALAQANATNNASSVKATFRLVYMAETNYIEDGSTGDLAKFRVMNDGYMDEVHTLRITYGGDLMHLITQPTKATYCGVAYLMTSLNHGFKLYAFGVTLRQCLGGNVVAHEMGHNVGLHHDKNNAGRAIYPYAYGFRTADNLYRTTMAYSPGTRVNMWSSPNHKHLNYTMGKVNSEDNARTLTATKATVASFYPTRELVWSELGGGIKWLAGLPKATGSGTSNNARPVTVSVTNYRGHVPGAMVVGLTELKLPIFGGTLYPSLDLVTPISGVGYVPINFDARLVAALPPKTSIWFQAFFLDTTAIQGVSATNAIKTILP
;
A
#
# COMPACT_ATOMS: atom_id res chain seq x y z
N MET A 1 26.82 -47.11 -22.37
CA MET A 1 25.42 -47.28 -21.92
C MET A 1 25.25 -46.52 -20.60
N HIS A 2 24.66 -45.34 -20.64
CA HIS A 2 24.38 -44.50 -19.47
C HIS A 2 22.88 -44.16 -19.51
N ALA A 3 22.11 -44.71 -18.59
CA ALA A 3 20.71 -44.37 -18.40
C ALA A 3 20.61 -43.26 -17.33
N PRO A 4 19.87 -42.17 -17.56
CA PRO A 4 19.67 -41.14 -16.55
C PRO A 4 18.62 -41.61 -15.53
N ARG A 5 18.92 -41.43 -14.24
CA ARG A 5 17.97 -41.60 -13.14
C ARG A 5 17.01 -40.41 -13.13
N TYR A 6 15.76 -40.64 -13.51
CA TYR A 6 14.67 -39.68 -13.27
C TYR A 6 14.25 -39.78 -11.78
N LEU A 7 14.37 -38.68 -11.05
CA LEU A 7 13.68 -38.49 -9.76
C LEU A 7 12.17 -38.40 -10.04
N PRO A 8 11.30 -39.09 -9.29
CA PRO A 8 9.86 -38.91 -9.48
C PRO A 8 9.47 -37.56 -8.85
N LEU A 9 8.94 -36.68 -9.70
CA LEU A 9 8.20 -35.50 -9.27
C LEU A 9 6.92 -36.01 -8.60
N ALA A 10 6.89 -36.02 -7.27
CA ALA A 10 5.69 -36.36 -6.52
C ALA A 10 4.63 -35.26 -6.74
N LEU A 11 3.76 -35.50 -7.73
CA LEU A 11 2.57 -34.72 -7.97
C LEU A 11 1.63 -34.93 -6.78
N LEU A 12 1.56 -33.95 -5.87
CA LEU A 12 0.58 -33.94 -4.79
C LEU A 12 -0.81 -33.71 -5.41
N LEU A 13 -1.47 -34.79 -5.81
CA LEU A 13 -2.92 -34.81 -6.04
C LEU A 13 -3.59 -34.66 -4.67
N ALA A 14 -3.87 -33.42 -4.28
CA ALA A 14 -4.73 -33.13 -3.15
C ALA A 14 -6.16 -33.54 -3.50
N THR A 15 -6.62 -34.61 -2.87
CA THR A 15 -8.02 -35.00 -2.84
C THR A 15 -8.85 -33.83 -2.30
N THR A 16 -9.83 -33.39 -3.09
CA THR A 16 -10.76 -32.31 -2.74
C THR A 16 -11.73 -32.79 -1.67
N ALA A 17 -11.32 -32.74 -0.41
CA ALA A 17 -12.27 -32.51 0.67
C ALA A 17 -12.75 -31.04 0.56
N SER A 18 -14.04 -30.81 0.72
CA SER A 18 -14.74 -29.51 0.66
C SER A 18 -14.32 -28.48 1.73
N GLY A 19 -13.11 -28.60 2.29
CA GLY A 19 -12.55 -27.71 3.30
C GLY A 19 -11.85 -26.51 2.69
N GLN A 20 -12.09 -25.33 3.25
CA GLN A 20 -11.38 -24.09 2.90
C GLN A 20 -9.87 -24.26 3.03
N ALA A 21 -9.13 -23.80 2.01
CA ALA A 21 -7.68 -23.96 1.94
C ALA A 21 -6.98 -23.25 3.13
N PRO A 22 -5.94 -23.85 3.74
CA PRO A 22 -5.18 -23.19 4.79
C PRO A 22 -4.38 -22.02 4.22
N LEU A 23 -4.39 -20.87 4.92
CA LEU A 23 -3.52 -19.73 4.62
C LEU A 23 -2.07 -20.03 4.98
N VAL A 24 -1.85 -20.67 6.13
CA VAL A 24 -0.52 -21.01 6.65
C VAL A 24 -0.40 -22.49 6.97
N VAL A 25 0.77 -23.07 6.70
CA VAL A 25 1.13 -24.45 7.04
C VAL A 25 2.34 -24.44 7.97
N SER A 26 2.26 -25.14 9.10
CA SER A 26 3.34 -25.19 10.08
C SER A 26 4.60 -25.85 9.53
N VAL A 27 5.77 -25.35 9.92
CA VAL A 27 7.08 -25.95 9.62
C VAL A 27 7.70 -26.44 10.92
N THR A 28 7.88 -27.76 11.04
CA THR A 28 8.42 -28.39 12.26
C THR A 28 9.95 -28.43 12.27
N ALA A 29 10.60 -28.51 11.10
CA ALA A 29 12.05 -28.51 10.94
C ALA A 29 12.51 -27.34 10.04
N PRO A 30 12.51 -26.09 10.54
CA PRO A 30 12.96 -24.94 9.76
C PRO A 30 14.48 -25.00 9.47
N PRO A 31 15.00 -24.29 8.47
CA PRO A 31 16.45 -24.13 8.27
C PRO A 31 17.13 -23.42 9.45
N SER A 32 18.44 -23.63 9.64
CA SER A 32 19.22 -22.96 10.69
C SER A 32 19.20 -21.43 10.56
N GLN A 33 19.25 -20.91 9.33
CA GLN A 33 19.15 -19.49 9.04
C GLN A 33 17.82 -18.88 9.52
N ALA A 34 16.70 -19.56 9.30
CA ALA A 34 15.38 -19.12 9.78
C ALA A 34 15.34 -19.07 11.32
N ARG A 35 15.91 -20.08 11.99
CA ARG A 35 16.02 -20.09 13.47
C ARG A 35 16.88 -18.93 13.99
N ALA A 36 18.01 -18.67 13.35
CA ALA A 36 18.89 -17.57 13.73
C ALA A 36 18.20 -16.22 13.57
N TRP A 37 17.44 -16.04 12.49
CA TRP A 37 16.64 -14.84 12.26
C TRP A 37 15.57 -14.63 13.34
N ASP A 38 14.72 -15.64 13.61
CA ASP A 38 13.66 -15.54 14.64
C ASP A 38 14.23 -15.29 16.05
N HIS A 39 15.38 -15.90 16.36
CA HIS A 39 16.07 -15.65 17.63
C HIS A 39 16.60 -14.22 17.74
N MET A 40 17.09 -13.63 16.64
CA MET A 40 17.51 -12.22 16.61
C MET A 40 16.30 -11.28 16.70
N GLU A 41 15.21 -11.59 16.00
CA GLU A 41 13.96 -10.83 16.05
C GLU A 41 13.41 -10.78 17.47
N LYS A 42 13.27 -11.93 18.16
CA LYS A 42 12.78 -11.97 19.56
C LYS A 42 13.66 -11.21 20.54
N ARG A 43 14.98 -11.17 20.32
CA ARG A 43 15.91 -10.43 21.19
C ARG A 43 15.82 -8.93 21.01
N THR A 44 15.47 -8.47 19.81
CA THR A 44 15.45 -7.04 19.46
C THR A 44 14.05 -6.44 19.49
N ASN A 45 13.02 -7.28 19.45
CA ASN A 45 11.62 -6.90 19.43
C ASN A 45 10.88 -7.41 20.68
N PRO A 46 10.75 -6.59 21.75
CA PRO A 46 10.10 -6.98 22.99
C PRO A 46 8.60 -7.23 22.87
N ALA A 47 7.98 -6.85 21.75
CA ALA A 47 6.57 -7.11 21.48
C ALA A 47 6.31 -8.58 21.07
N VAL A 48 7.32 -9.33 20.62
CA VAL A 48 7.11 -10.74 20.24
C VAL A 48 6.92 -11.59 21.49
N VAL A 49 5.70 -12.09 21.71
CA VAL A 49 5.34 -12.96 22.84
C VAL A 49 5.78 -14.39 22.56
N ARG A 50 5.41 -14.91 21.39
CA ARG A 50 5.78 -16.23 20.91
C ARG A 50 5.74 -16.26 19.39
N SER A 51 6.41 -17.24 18.81
CA SER A 51 6.45 -17.39 17.36
C SER A 51 6.49 -18.86 16.93
N ARG A 52 6.12 -19.13 15.69
CA ARG A 52 6.27 -20.44 15.04
C ARG A 52 6.53 -20.30 13.55
N PHE A 53 7.29 -21.23 12.98
CA PHE A 53 7.60 -21.22 11.56
C PHE A 53 6.44 -21.72 10.73
N VAL A 54 6.19 -21.05 9.60
CA VAL A 54 5.11 -21.35 8.67
C VAL A 54 5.55 -21.17 7.22
N ARG A 55 4.83 -21.83 6.31
CA ARG A 55 4.77 -21.49 4.88
C ARG A 55 3.43 -20.85 4.57
N ILE A 56 3.45 -19.90 3.64
CA ILE A 56 2.24 -19.22 3.17
C ILE A 56 1.74 -19.92 1.91
N ASN A 57 0.43 -20.13 1.82
CA ASN A 57 -0.20 -20.68 0.64
C ASN A 57 -0.37 -19.60 -0.45
N VAL A 58 0.75 -19.09 -0.95
CA VAL A 58 0.82 -18.00 -1.95
C VAL A 58 0.04 -18.36 -3.22
N ALA A 59 0.09 -19.63 -3.65
CA ALA A 59 -0.63 -20.07 -4.84
C ALA A 59 -2.16 -19.91 -4.70
N ALA A 60 -2.72 -20.16 -3.51
CA ALA A 60 -4.15 -19.96 -3.27
C ALA A 60 -4.54 -18.47 -3.28
N LEU A 61 -3.71 -17.61 -2.68
CA LEU A 61 -3.92 -16.15 -2.72
C LEU A 61 -3.83 -15.62 -4.14
N ARG A 62 -2.83 -16.03 -4.92
CA ARG A 62 -2.69 -15.61 -6.32
C ARG A 62 -3.85 -16.07 -7.20
N ARG A 63 -4.40 -17.26 -6.99
CA ARG A 63 -5.64 -17.67 -7.68
C ARG A 63 -6.85 -16.80 -7.31
N ALA A 64 -6.89 -16.27 -6.09
CA ALA A 64 -7.95 -15.36 -5.66
C ALA A 64 -7.84 -13.96 -6.29
N ALA A 65 -6.65 -13.55 -6.73
CA ALA A 65 -6.44 -12.26 -7.42
C ALA A 65 -7.24 -12.15 -8.73
N ASP A 66 -7.42 -13.26 -9.44
CA ASP A 66 -8.14 -13.31 -10.71
C ASP A 66 -9.64 -13.63 -10.53
N SER A 67 -10.10 -13.78 -9.28
CA SER A 67 -11.49 -14.11 -8.96
C SER A 67 -12.41 -12.90 -9.09
N THR A 68 -13.63 -13.13 -9.56
CA THR A 68 -14.70 -12.11 -9.55
C THR A 68 -15.73 -12.37 -8.45
N ALA A 69 -15.50 -13.36 -7.58
CA ALA A 69 -16.38 -13.69 -6.46
C ALA A 69 -16.19 -12.71 -5.28
N HIS A 70 -17.21 -12.60 -4.42
CA HIS A 70 -17.11 -11.85 -3.17
C HIS A 70 -17.61 -12.71 -1.98
N PRO A 71 -16.74 -13.03 -1.00
CA PRO A 71 -15.31 -12.73 -0.97
C PRO A 71 -14.55 -13.40 -2.14
N LEU A 72 -13.39 -12.84 -2.53
CA LEU A 72 -12.52 -13.37 -3.60
C LEU A 72 -12.14 -14.83 -3.31
N THR A 73 -11.87 -15.12 -2.04
CA THR A 73 -11.71 -16.47 -1.49
C THR A 73 -11.90 -16.46 0.02
N THR A 74 -12.20 -17.62 0.61
CA THR A 74 -12.17 -17.82 2.07
C THR A 74 -11.08 -18.83 2.41
N MET A 75 -10.18 -18.45 3.32
CA MET A 75 -9.07 -19.29 3.78
C MET A 75 -9.13 -19.54 5.28
N ARG A 76 -8.60 -20.68 5.73
CA ARG A 76 -8.46 -20.97 7.15
C ARG A 76 -7.09 -20.57 7.66
N ILE A 77 -7.02 -19.72 8.68
CA ILE A 77 -5.78 -19.41 9.40
C ILE A 77 -5.83 -20.01 10.80
N LYS A 78 -4.81 -20.81 11.15
CA LYS A 78 -4.59 -21.24 12.53
C LYS A 78 -3.50 -20.34 13.10
N PHE A 79 -3.81 -19.54 14.11
CA PHE A 79 -2.80 -18.74 14.80
C PHE A 79 -1.99 -19.63 15.74
N PHE A 80 -2.22 -19.53 17.06
CA PHE A 80 -1.70 -20.46 18.07
C PHE A 80 -2.80 -21.28 18.76
N GLY A 81 -4.06 -20.89 18.59
CA GLY A 81 -5.24 -21.62 19.09
C GLY A 81 -6.08 -22.23 17.97
N ASN A 82 -7.40 -22.02 18.05
CA ASN A 82 -8.36 -22.52 17.08
C ASN A 82 -8.20 -21.84 15.70
N GLY A 83 -8.62 -22.56 14.65
CA GLY A 83 -8.63 -22.00 13.30
C GLY A 83 -9.72 -20.94 13.15
N ARG A 84 -9.38 -19.82 12.51
CA ARG A 84 -10.34 -18.78 12.10
C ARG A 84 -10.49 -18.79 10.58
N LEU A 85 -11.62 -18.28 10.11
CA LEU A 85 -11.89 -18.07 8.68
C LEU A 85 -11.57 -16.63 8.32
N LEU A 86 -10.73 -16.47 7.30
CA LEU A 86 -10.35 -15.20 6.70
C LEU A 86 -11.03 -15.12 5.34
N ASP A 87 -11.94 -14.16 5.20
CA ASP A 87 -12.52 -13.79 3.92
C ASP A 87 -11.60 -12.74 3.28
N ILE A 88 -11.05 -13.06 2.11
CA ILE A 88 -10.25 -12.13 1.31
C ILE A 88 -11.21 -11.34 0.43
N GLU A 89 -11.31 -10.04 0.69
CA GLU A 89 -12.34 -9.18 0.10
C GLU A 89 -11.85 -8.42 -1.13
N ARG A 90 -10.59 -7.98 -1.09
CA ARG A 90 -10.00 -7.15 -2.15
C ARG A 90 -8.58 -7.58 -2.46
N HIS A 91 -8.19 -7.36 -3.70
CA HIS A 91 -6.83 -7.50 -4.21
C HIS A 91 -6.48 -6.23 -4.99
N GLN A 92 -5.22 -5.80 -4.87
CA GLN A 92 -4.64 -4.77 -5.71
C GLN A 92 -3.14 -4.99 -5.90
N ARG A 93 -2.57 -4.41 -6.94
CA ARG A 93 -1.12 -4.39 -7.18
C ARG A 93 -0.50 -3.10 -6.64
N VAL A 94 0.59 -3.22 -5.89
CA VAL A 94 1.36 -2.10 -5.32
C VAL A 94 2.85 -2.41 -5.39
N LEU A 95 3.64 -1.61 -6.08
CA LEU A 95 5.08 -1.84 -6.31
C LEU A 95 5.47 -3.26 -6.72
N GLY A 96 4.71 -3.84 -7.66
CA GLY A 96 4.91 -5.21 -8.13
C GLY A 96 4.52 -6.30 -7.13
N HIS A 97 4.05 -5.92 -5.95
CA HIS A 97 3.51 -6.81 -4.93
C HIS A 97 1.99 -6.96 -5.09
N ASP A 98 1.47 -8.11 -4.70
CA ASP A 98 0.04 -8.32 -4.48
C ASP A 98 -0.29 -7.87 -3.05
N LEU A 99 -1.28 -6.99 -2.92
CA LEU A 99 -1.85 -6.63 -1.62
C LEU A 99 -3.27 -7.14 -1.54
N PHE A 100 -3.50 -8.06 -0.61
CA PHE A 100 -4.82 -8.56 -0.26
C PHE A 100 -5.29 -7.88 1.02
N THR A 101 -6.57 -7.49 1.05
CA THR A 101 -7.23 -7.04 2.28
C THR A 101 -8.48 -7.87 2.52
N GLY A 102 -8.77 -8.17 3.78
CA GLY A 102 -9.88 -9.04 4.14
C GLY A 102 -10.32 -8.88 5.59
N LEU A 103 -11.22 -9.75 6.02
CA LEU A 103 -11.80 -9.75 7.36
C LEU A 103 -11.78 -11.16 7.94
N ILE A 104 -11.50 -11.25 9.23
CA ILE A 104 -11.75 -12.49 9.97
C ILE A 104 -13.26 -12.57 10.25
N ARG A 105 -13.91 -13.70 9.91
CA ARG A 105 -15.35 -13.86 10.15
C ARG A 105 -15.71 -13.61 11.61
N GLY A 106 -16.74 -12.80 11.82
CA GLY A 106 -17.18 -12.37 13.16
C GLY A 106 -16.34 -11.25 13.76
N ARG A 107 -15.41 -10.66 13.01
CA ARG A 107 -14.54 -9.54 13.41
C ARG A 107 -14.68 -8.41 12.40
N ALA A 108 -14.54 -7.18 12.86
CA ALA A 108 -14.70 -5.98 12.02
C ALA A 108 -13.34 -5.42 11.57
N GLU A 109 -12.24 -5.93 12.12
CA GLU A 109 -10.90 -5.43 11.84
C GLU A 109 -10.37 -5.94 10.49
N GLU A 110 -9.92 -4.98 9.68
CA GLU A 110 -9.31 -5.27 8.38
C GLU A 110 -7.92 -5.89 8.56
N VAL A 111 -7.70 -6.98 7.84
CA VAL A 111 -6.42 -7.69 7.72
C VAL A 111 -5.78 -7.30 6.40
N SER A 112 -4.45 -7.19 6.38
CA SER A 112 -3.68 -6.97 5.16
C SER A 112 -2.58 -8.02 5.00
N ILE A 113 -2.33 -8.41 3.74
CA ILE A 113 -1.31 -9.39 3.33
C ILE A 113 -0.64 -8.87 2.05
N ALA A 114 0.62 -8.47 2.15
CA ALA A 114 1.46 -8.08 1.03
C ALA A 114 2.36 -9.24 0.60
N ILE A 115 2.43 -9.53 -0.70
CA ILE A 115 3.19 -10.64 -1.29
C ILE A 115 4.05 -10.12 -2.44
N ALA A 116 5.35 -10.31 -2.36
CA ALA A 116 6.28 -10.00 -3.44
C ALA A 116 6.21 -11.04 -4.58
N PRO A 117 6.77 -10.75 -5.78
CA PRO A 117 6.77 -11.68 -6.91
C PRO A 117 7.40 -13.05 -6.60
N ASP A 118 8.42 -13.09 -5.73
CA ASP A 118 9.10 -14.30 -5.28
C ASP A 118 8.35 -15.07 -4.17
N GLY A 119 7.22 -14.54 -3.69
CA GLY A 119 6.38 -15.16 -2.66
C GLY A 119 6.72 -14.73 -1.22
N VAL A 120 7.73 -13.88 -1.02
CA VAL A 120 7.99 -13.27 0.28
C VAL A 120 6.76 -12.47 0.72
N THR A 121 6.29 -12.73 1.94
CA THR A 121 5.01 -12.24 2.46
C THR A 121 5.19 -11.48 3.77
N ALA A 122 4.49 -10.35 3.88
CA ALA A 122 4.28 -9.65 5.15
C ALA A 122 2.77 -9.53 5.40
N ALA A 123 2.32 -9.83 6.61
CA ALA A 123 0.91 -9.67 6.99
C ALA A 123 0.77 -9.21 8.43
N THR A 124 -0.28 -8.45 8.71
CA THR A 124 -0.65 -8.07 10.08
C THR A 124 -2.13 -8.31 10.33
N PHE A 125 -2.40 -8.85 11.52
CA PHE A 125 -3.74 -9.12 12.02
C PHE A 125 -3.89 -8.38 13.35
N HIS A 126 -4.40 -7.15 13.31
CA HIS A 126 -4.74 -6.39 14.52
C HIS A 126 -6.20 -6.61 14.87
N LEU A 127 -6.45 -7.57 15.76
CA LEU A 127 -7.77 -7.88 16.28
C LEU A 127 -7.93 -7.19 17.65
N VAL A 128 -9.15 -6.88 18.09
CA VAL A 128 -9.47 -6.28 19.42
C VAL A 128 -8.52 -6.72 20.55
N ASP A 129 -8.36 -8.03 20.69
CA ASP A 129 -7.78 -8.71 21.85
C ASP A 129 -6.48 -9.45 21.51
N GLU A 130 -6.12 -9.51 20.23
CA GLU A 130 -5.00 -10.30 19.73
C GLU A 130 -4.31 -9.56 18.59
N SER A 131 -2.98 -9.51 18.61
CA SER A 131 -2.21 -9.00 17.47
C SER A 131 -1.26 -10.07 16.96
N TYR A 132 -1.26 -10.29 15.66
CA TYR A 132 -0.37 -11.24 15.01
C TYR A 132 0.32 -10.62 13.80
N ALA A 133 1.54 -11.06 13.54
CA ALA A 133 2.31 -10.69 12.36
C ALA A 133 2.85 -11.94 11.65
N ILE A 134 2.92 -11.88 10.33
CA ILE A 134 3.66 -12.83 9.50
C ILE A 134 4.83 -12.07 8.90
N THR A 135 6.05 -12.55 9.17
CA THR A 135 7.30 -11.94 8.72
C THR A 135 8.18 -12.97 8.03
N TYR A 136 8.96 -12.56 7.04
CA TYR A 136 9.87 -13.44 6.33
C TYR A 136 11.05 -13.86 7.20
N ALA A 137 11.39 -15.16 7.23
CA ALA A 137 12.48 -15.68 8.06
C ALA A 137 13.85 -15.65 7.35
N ALA A 138 14.03 -14.73 6.40
CA ALA A 138 15.26 -14.51 5.64
C ALA A 138 15.79 -15.72 4.83
N THR A 139 14.98 -16.76 4.58
CA THR A 139 15.43 -17.94 3.82
C THR A 139 14.28 -18.70 3.16
N GLY A 140 14.49 -19.11 1.89
CA GLY A 140 13.53 -19.91 1.12
C GLY A 140 12.12 -19.32 1.10
N ASP A 141 11.12 -20.16 1.34
CA ASP A 141 9.70 -19.81 1.49
C ASP A 141 9.24 -19.75 2.95
N ILE A 142 10.19 -19.68 3.89
CA ILE A 142 9.92 -19.79 5.32
C ILE A 142 9.58 -18.43 5.92
N HIS A 143 8.48 -18.40 6.65
CA HIS A 143 8.01 -17.25 7.39
C HIS A 143 7.87 -17.59 8.87
N VAL A 144 7.72 -16.57 9.69
CA VAL A 144 7.41 -16.69 11.11
C VAL A 144 6.04 -16.07 11.34
N LEU A 145 5.13 -16.84 11.94
CA LEU A 145 3.92 -16.31 12.53
C LEU A 145 4.22 -15.94 13.98
N GLN A 146 3.98 -14.68 14.35
CA GLN A 146 4.30 -14.09 15.64
C GLN A 146 3.02 -13.61 16.32
N GLU A 147 2.90 -13.88 17.62
CA GLU A 147 1.94 -13.20 18.48
C GLU A 147 2.63 -12.00 19.11
N MET A 148 1.96 -10.84 19.03
CA MET A 148 2.49 -9.53 19.39
C MET A 148 1.74 -8.97 20.60
N ASP A 149 2.49 -8.40 21.54
CA ASP A 149 1.96 -7.55 22.61
C ASP A 149 2.33 -6.09 22.31
N ASP A 150 1.40 -5.36 21.69
CA ASP A 150 1.59 -3.97 21.29
C ASP A 150 1.83 -3.01 22.46
N ARG A 151 1.55 -3.43 23.70
CA ARG A 151 1.86 -2.65 24.91
C ARG A 151 3.35 -2.67 25.25
N LYS A 152 4.09 -3.67 24.75
CA LYS A 152 5.54 -3.82 24.94
C LYS A 152 6.37 -3.18 23.82
N GLN A 153 5.73 -2.61 22.80
CA GLN A 153 6.46 -1.84 21.80
C GLN A 153 7.15 -0.64 22.46
N PRO A 154 8.39 -0.29 22.03
CA PRO A 154 9.07 0.91 22.47
C PRO A 154 8.17 2.15 22.47
N LEU A 155 8.42 3.04 23.44
CA LEU A 155 7.67 4.29 23.56
C LEU A 155 7.77 5.10 22.27
N LEU A 156 6.78 5.99 22.08
CA LEU A 156 6.85 7.05 21.08
C LEU A 156 7.37 8.32 21.78
N PRO A 157 8.12 9.20 21.10
CA PRO A 157 8.58 10.45 21.68
C PRO A 157 7.45 11.47 21.68
N ARG A 158 7.53 12.49 22.53
CA ARG A 158 6.69 13.69 22.33
C ARG A 158 6.84 14.19 20.89
N ALA A 159 5.73 14.60 20.28
CA ALA A 159 5.73 15.06 18.90
C ALA A 159 6.69 16.24 18.70
N LEU A 160 7.48 16.22 17.63
CA LEU A 160 8.43 17.29 17.34
C LEU A 160 7.73 18.44 16.63
N VAL A 161 7.57 19.57 17.31
CA VAL A 161 7.03 20.79 16.70
C VAL A 161 8.11 21.41 15.82
N ALA A 162 7.83 21.58 14.53
CA ALA A 162 8.72 22.29 13.61
C ALA A 162 8.98 23.72 14.11
N GLN A 163 10.24 24.07 14.39
CA GLN A 163 10.61 25.43 14.80
C GLN A 163 10.50 26.37 13.59
N GLY A 164 9.89 27.55 13.79
CA GLY A 164 9.72 28.58 12.74
C GLY A 164 8.32 28.71 12.12
N ASN A 165 7.32 27.90 12.54
CA ASN A 165 5.95 27.98 12.02
C ASN A 165 4.97 28.77 12.91
N GLN A 166 5.50 29.56 13.86
CA GLN A 166 4.70 30.59 14.53
C GLN A 166 4.70 31.81 13.60
N LEU A 167 3.52 32.16 13.07
CA LEU A 167 3.17 33.39 12.31
C LEU A 167 3.14 33.27 10.76
N ARG A 168 1.97 32.93 10.22
CA ARG A 168 1.14 33.78 9.30
C ARG A 168 -0.04 32.96 8.78
N THR A 169 -1.25 33.47 9.00
CA THR A 169 -2.50 32.92 8.46
C THR A 169 -2.68 33.40 7.03
N ASP A 170 -2.05 32.73 6.07
CA ASP A 170 -2.34 33.00 4.66
C ASP A 170 -3.54 32.14 4.23
N ARG A 171 -4.68 32.80 4.04
CA ARG A 171 -5.88 32.22 3.40
C ARG A 171 -5.58 32.02 1.91
N GLY A 172 -4.97 30.89 1.57
CA GLY A 172 -4.81 30.46 0.17
C GLY A 172 -6.04 29.72 -0.32
N ASN A 173 -6.81 30.34 -1.22
CA ASN A 173 -7.78 29.65 -2.06
C ASN A 173 -7.01 28.74 -3.03
N ALA A 174 -6.99 27.43 -2.78
CA ALA A 174 -6.58 26.43 -3.76
C ALA A 174 -7.82 25.63 -4.15
N GLN A 175 -8.27 25.82 -5.38
CA GLN A 175 -9.32 25.02 -6.00
C GLN A 175 -8.65 24.16 -7.07
N GLU A 176 -8.59 22.85 -6.81
CA GLU A 176 -7.96 21.81 -7.65
C GLU A 176 -8.85 20.55 -7.60
N PRO A 177 -8.73 19.60 -8.55
CA PRO A 177 -9.83 18.84 -9.10
C PRO A 177 -10.39 17.86 -8.09
N LEU A 178 -11.71 17.90 -7.92
CA LEU A 178 -12.44 16.93 -7.14
C LEU A 178 -12.29 15.54 -7.79
N ASP A 179 -11.64 14.61 -7.09
CA ASP A 179 -11.90 13.19 -7.30
C ASP A 179 -13.41 12.98 -7.18
N THR A 180 -14.04 12.49 -8.25
CA THR A 180 -15.47 12.18 -8.33
C THR A 180 -15.95 11.18 -7.27
N SER A 181 -15.05 10.54 -6.51
CA SER A 181 -15.36 9.68 -5.35
C SER A 181 -15.48 10.42 -4.01
N GLY A 182 -15.06 11.69 -3.93
CA GLY A 182 -15.00 12.47 -2.68
C GLY A 182 -13.87 12.07 -1.71
N LYS A 183 -12.93 11.18 -2.12
CA LYS A 183 -11.72 10.84 -1.35
C LYS A 183 -10.55 11.73 -1.74
N THR A 184 -9.75 12.13 -0.75
CA THR A 184 -8.50 12.87 -0.97
C THR A 184 -7.34 11.89 -0.95
N ILE A 185 -6.43 11.97 -1.92
CA ILE A 185 -5.24 11.13 -1.95
C ILE A 185 -4.06 11.93 -1.44
N LEU A 186 -3.29 11.34 -0.52
CA LEU A 186 -2.04 11.89 -0.03
C LEU A 186 -0.92 10.98 -0.54
N ASP A 187 -0.03 11.53 -1.34
CA ASP A 187 1.05 10.78 -1.96
C ASP A 187 2.21 10.58 -0.97
N VAL A 188 2.60 9.32 -0.79
CA VAL A 188 3.61 8.92 0.20
C VAL A 188 4.80 8.31 -0.51
N MET A 189 6.00 8.74 -0.13
CA MET A 189 7.25 8.10 -0.52
C MET A 189 7.89 7.44 0.69
N MET A 190 8.23 6.17 0.53
CA MET A 190 8.84 5.36 1.58
C MET A 190 10.29 5.08 1.23
N PHE A 191 11.19 5.27 2.18
CA PHE A 191 12.61 4.95 2.02
C PHE A 191 13.01 3.93 3.08
N TYR A 192 14.07 3.18 2.83
CA TYR A 192 14.66 2.29 3.81
C TYR A 192 16.18 2.29 3.70
N THR A 193 16.86 2.01 4.81
CA THR A 193 18.33 1.94 4.84
C THR A 193 18.84 0.53 4.47
N PRO A 194 20.14 0.38 4.16
CA PRO A 194 20.75 -0.92 3.92
C PRO A 194 20.65 -1.85 5.13
N ARG A 195 20.71 -1.29 6.34
CA ARG A 195 20.59 -2.07 7.58
C ARG A 195 19.16 -2.54 7.84
N ALA A 196 18.16 -1.69 7.63
CA ALA A 196 16.76 -2.11 7.72
C ALA A 196 16.45 -3.22 6.70
N LYS A 197 16.95 -3.10 5.46
CA LYS A 197 16.84 -4.12 4.41
C LYS A 197 17.45 -5.46 4.84
N THR A 198 18.72 -5.45 5.26
CA THR A 198 19.44 -6.69 5.61
C THR A 198 18.84 -7.38 6.82
N THR A 199 18.44 -6.63 7.85
CA THR A 199 17.79 -7.19 9.05
C THR A 199 16.39 -7.72 8.79
N ALA A 200 15.64 -7.13 7.85
CA ALA A 200 14.36 -7.67 7.39
C ALA A 200 14.49 -9.00 6.61
N GLY A 201 15.69 -9.38 6.18
CA GLY A 201 15.93 -10.57 5.37
C GLY A 201 16.05 -10.30 3.87
N GLY A 202 16.19 -9.04 3.47
CA GLY A 202 16.42 -8.64 2.07
C GLY A 202 15.42 -7.60 1.56
N LYS A 203 15.60 -7.22 0.29
CA LYS A 203 14.80 -6.19 -0.39
C LYS A 203 13.30 -6.53 -0.41
N THR A 204 12.93 -7.73 -0.88
CA THR A 204 11.53 -8.12 -1.01
C THR A 204 10.81 -8.20 0.35
N ALA A 205 11.54 -8.54 1.42
CA ALA A 205 11.01 -8.61 2.78
C ALA A 205 10.72 -7.22 3.38
N ILE A 206 11.64 -6.26 3.24
CA ILE A 206 11.41 -4.89 3.74
C ILE A 206 10.31 -4.19 2.93
N GLU A 207 10.30 -4.37 1.61
CA GLU A 207 9.31 -3.77 0.71
C GLU A 207 7.89 -4.31 0.96
N SER A 208 7.75 -5.63 1.13
CA SER A 208 6.47 -6.23 1.53
C SER A 208 5.97 -5.69 2.87
N SER A 209 6.88 -5.52 3.84
CA SER A 209 6.55 -5.01 5.18
C SER A 209 6.09 -3.55 5.14
N ILE A 210 6.73 -2.71 4.31
CA ILE A 210 6.34 -1.32 4.08
C ILE A 210 4.96 -1.22 3.44
N ILE A 211 4.68 -2.02 2.41
CA ILE A 211 3.38 -2.04 1.73
C ILE A 211 2.28 -2.46 2.72
N ASN A 212 2.54 -3.49 3.52
CA ASN A 212 1.63 -3.94 4.57
C ASN A 212 1.39 -2.86 5.66
N ALA A 213 2.42 -2.13 6.07
CA ALA A 213 2.28 -1.03 7.04
C ALA A 213 1.43 0.14 6.48
N LEU A 214 1.58 0.46 5.20
CA LEU A 214 0.74 1.49 4.55
C LEU A 214 -0.71 1.03 4.38
N ALA A 215 -0.92 -0.27 4.12
CA ALA A 215 -2.25 -0.86 4.10
C ALA A 215 -2.94 -0.72 5.47
N GLN A 216 -2.22 -0.98 6.57
CA GLN A 216 -2.74 -0.76 7.93
C GLN A 216 -3.09 0.71 8.21
N ALA A 217 -2.27 1.66 7.75
CA ALA A 217 -2.56 3.09 7.88
C ALA A 217 -3.85 3.49 7.12
N ASN A 218 -4.08 2.92 5.95
CA ASN A 218 -5.33 3.10 5.21
C ASN A 218 -6.52 2.42 5.90
N ALA A 219 -6.31 1.26 6.54
CA ALA A 219 -7.31 0.64 7.39
C ALA A 219 -7.69 1.54 8.58
N THR A 220 -6.76 2.31 9.16
CA THR A 220 -7.04 3.33 10.19
C THR A 220 -8.01 4.39 9.66
N ASN A 221 -7.74 4.92 8.45
CA ASN A 221 -8.61 5.91 7.81
C ASN A 221 -10.01 5.35 7.55
N ASN A 222 -10.10 4.12 7.04
CA ASN A 222 -11.35 3.44 6.77
C ASN A 222 -12.17 3.21 8.06
N ALA A 223 -11.54 2.68 9.11
CA ALA A 223 -12.18 2.44 10.39
C ALA A 223 -12.69 3.73 11.06
N SER A 224 -12.06 4.87 10.76
CA SER A 224 -12.47 6.19 11.22
C SER A 224 -13.30 6.99 10.21
N SER A 225 -13.83 6.33 9.17
CA SER A 225 -14.65 6.95 8.11
C SER A 225 -14.02 8.18 7.45
N VAL A 226 -12.69 8.32 7.52
CA VAL A 226 -11.98 9.47 6.95
C VAL A 226 -11.79 9.21 5.47
N LYS A 227 -12.30 10.11 4.63
CA LYS A 227 -12.18 10.03 3.16
C LYS A 227 -10.81 10.49 2.69
N ALA A 228 -9.77 9.78 3.13
CA ALA A 228 -8.37 10.00 2.76
C ALA A 228 -7.67 8.66 2.50
N THR A 229 -6.79 8.63 1.49
CA THR A 229 -5.98 7.46 1.14
C THR A 229 -4.53 7.86 1.08
N PHE A 230 -3.67 7.16 1.83
CA PHE A 230 -2.23 7.22 1.66
C PHE A 230 -1.84 6.33 0.47
N ARG A 231 -1.34 6.94 -0.61
CA ARG A 231 -0.93 6.22 -1.83
C ARG A 231 0.58 6.16 -1.91
N LEU A 232 1.13 4.95 -1.96
CA LEU A 232 2.56 4.76 -2.16
C LEU A 232 2.92 5.12 -3.60
N VAL A 233 3.64 6.23 -3.80
CA VAL A 233 4.09 6.66 -5.13
C VAL A 233 5.53 6.29 -5.40
N TYR A 234 6.37 6.10 -4.38
CA TYR A 234 7.75 5.67 -4.59
C TYR A 234 8.28 4.91 -3.38
N MET A 235 9.13 3.92 -3.65
CA MET A 235 9.82 3.17 -2.62
C MET A 235 11.24 2.83 -3.07
N ALA A 236 12.25 3.16 -2.26
CA ALA A 236 13.63 2.83 -2.56
C ALA A 236 14.52 2.71 -1.32
N GLU A 237 15.65 2.06 -1.53
CA GLU A 237 16.78 2.13 -0.61
C GLU A 237 17.47 3.49 -0.73
N THR A 238 17.79 4.11 0.40
CA THR A 238 18.69 5.27 0.45
C THR A 238 20.01 4.87 1.08
N ASN A 239 21.13 5.36 0.54
CA ASN A 239 22.46 5.01 1.02
C ASN A 239 22.81 5.80 2.28
N TYR A 240 22.17 5.44 3.39
CA TYR A 240 22.32 6.12 4.67
C TYR A 240 22.67 5.13 5.79
N ILE A 241 23.61 5.55 6.64
CA ILE A 241 23.99 4.85 7.87
C ILE A 241 23.28 5.54 9.03
N GLU A 242 22.57 4.76 9.82
CA GLU A 242 21.68 5.26 10.87
C GLU A 242 22.44 5.68 12.12
N ASP A 243 22.03 6.80 12.69
CA ASP A 243 22.56 7.35 13.94
C ASP A 243 21.57 7.20 15.10
N GLY A 244 20.27 7.11 14.81
CA GLY A 244 19.18 7.01 15.81
C GLY A 244 17.98 7.89 15.45
N SER A 245 16.77 7.50 15.87
CA SER A 245 15.50 7.98 15.29
C SER A 245 15.40 9.49 15.07
N THR A 246 15.72 10.34 16.06
CA THR A 246 15.64 11.80 15.92
C THR A 246 16.75 12.38 15.02
N GLY A 247 17.96 11.82 15.09
CA GLY A 247 19.08 12.22 14.23
C GLY A 247 18.84 11.83 12.77
N ASP A 248 18.29 10.63 12.56
CA ASP A 248 17.91 10.14 11.23
C ASP A 248 16.81 11.01 10.61
N LEU A 249 15.80 11.41 11.40
CA LEU A 249 14.74 12.29 10.92
C LEU A 249 15.27 13.68 10.51
N ALA A 250 16.21 14.24 11.28
CA ALA A 250 16.80 15.53 10.96
C ALA A 250 17.55 15.48 9.62
N LYS A 251 18.41 14.47 9.42
CA LYS A 251 19.16 14.27 8.17
C LYS A 251 18.27 13.89 6.99
N PHE A 252 17.16 13.19 7.23
CA PHE A 252 16.21 12.84 6.18
C PHE A 252 15.42 14.05 5.65
N ARG A 253 15.30 15.12 6.46
CA ARG A 253 14.54 16.33 6.12
C ARG A 253 15.39 17.42 5.47
N VAL A 254 16.62 17.61 5.94
CA VAL A 254 17.42 18.79 5.58
C VAL A 254 18.03 18.58 4.19
N MET A 255 17.82 19.55 3.30
CA MET A 255 18.43 19.53 1.96
C MET A 255 19.87 20.01 2.01
N ASN A 256 20.72 19.40 1.19
CA ASN A 256 22.12 19.74 0.96
C ASN A 256 22.97 19.69 2.25
N ASP A 257 22.66 18.80 3.18
CA ASP A 257 23.48 18.55 4.36
C ASP A 257 24.47 17.39 4.18
N GLY A 258 24.51 16.80 2.97
CA GLY A 258 25.36 15.67 2.62
C GLY A 258 24.75 14.31 2.95
N TYR A 259 23.50 14.26 3.43
CA TYR A 259 22.81 13.03 3.77
C TYR A 259 21.50 12.90 3.01
N MET A 260 21.32 11.78 2.30
CA MET A 260 20.06 11.44 1.64
C MET A 260 19.55 12.54 0.67
N ASP A 261 20.41 13.42 0.17
CA ASP A 261 20.03 14.55 -0.70
C ASP A 261 19.26 14.10 -1.96
N GLU A 262 19.50 12.87 -2.42
CA GLU A 262 18.79 12.27 -3.54
C GLU A 262 17.27 12.16 -3.30
N VAL A 263 16.84 11.98 -2.04
CA VAL A 263 15.42 11.79 -1.70
C VAL A 263 14.59 13.03 -2.00
N HIS A 264 15.19 14.22 -1.95
CA HIS A 264 14.53 15.48 -2.27
C HIS A 264 14.32 15.66 -3.77
N THR A 265 15.30 15.26 -4.58
CA THR A 265 15.17 15.23 -6.05
C THR A 265 14.08 14.24 -6.46
N LEU A 266 14.07 13.05 -5.83
CA LEU A 266 13.04 12.05 -6.05
C LEU A 266 11.65 12.54 -5.60
N ARG A 267 11.57 13.30 -4.49
CA ARG A 267 10.33 13.90 -4.02
C ARG A 267 9.69 14.84 -5.02
N ILE A 268 10.50 15.69 -5.64
CA ILE A 268 10.05 16.59 -6.72
C ILE A 268 9.62 15.78 -7.94
N THR A 269 10.36 14.71 -8.26
CA THR A 269 10.12 13.86 -9.43
C THR A 269 8.82 13.06 -9.32
N TYR A 270 8.52 12.50 -8.15
CA TYR A 270 7.37 11.59 -7.94
C TYR A 270 6.20 12.21 -7.16
N GLY A 271 6.36 13.43 -6.65
CA GLY A 271 5.27 14.16 -6.00
C GLY A 271 4.90 13.65 -4.61
N GLY A 272 5.89 13.35 -3.75
CA GLY A 272 5.60 12.87 -2.39
C GLY A 272 5.10 13.98 -1.46
N ASP A 273 3.83 13.97 -1.07
CA ASP A 273 3.30 14.85 -0.02
C ASP A 273 3.93 14.52 1.34
N LEU A 274 4.03 13.23 1.65
CA LEU A 274 4.61 12.70 2.88
C LEU A 274 5.86 11.86 2.56
N MET A 275 6.93 12.09 3.32
CA MET A 275 8.18 11.34 3.22
C MET A 275 8.38 10.50 4.47
N HIS A 276 8.70 9.21 4.33
CA HIS A 276 8.88 8.34 5.49
C HIS A 276 10.07 7.40 5.33
N LEU A 277 10.94 7.30 6.34
CA LEU A 277 12.15 6.47 6.32
C LEU A 277 12.03 5.31 7.31
N ILE A 278 12.41 4.11 6.87
CA ILE A 278 12.50 2.93 7.72
C ILE A 278 13.95 2.64 8.09
N THR A 279 14.21 2.55 9.40
CA THR A 279 15.55 2.34 9.97
C THR A 279 15.61 1.14 10.94
N GLN A 280 16.82 0.73 11.32
CA GLN A 280 17.10 -0.29 12.35
C GLN A 280 18.44 0.02 13.08
N PRO A 281 18.60 1.20 13.72
CA PRO A 281 19.87 1.59 14.32
C PRO A 281 20.28 0.64 15.45
N THR A 282 21.57 0.61 15.77
CA THR A 282 22.09 -0.18 16.92
C THR A 282 21.53 0.31 18.24
N LYS A 283 21.16 1.59 18.32
CA LYS A 283 20.55 2.23 19.48
C LYS A 283 19.33 2.99 19.00
N ALA A 284 18.15 2.51 19.37
CA ALA A 284 16.90 3.21 19.09
C ALA A 284 16.19 3.52 20.41
N THR A 285 15.74 4.76 20.57
CA THR A 285 14.97 5.17 21.75
C THR A 285 13.46 5.01 21.52
N TYR A 286 13.01 5.12 20.27
CA TYR A 286 11.59 5.15 19.93
C TYR A 286 11.26 4.32 18.70
N CYS A 287 10.04 3.76 18.67
CA CYS A 287 9.53 3.04 17.51
C CYS A 287 9.36 3.92 16.26
N GLY A 288 9.13 5.22 16.45
CA GLY A 288 8.96 6.18 15.38
C GLY A 288 9.09 7.61 15.87
N VAL A 289 9.29 8.53 14.94
CA VAL A 289 9.29 9.98 15.19
C VAL A 289 8.95 10.73 13.91
N ALA A 290 8.14 11.77 14.02
CA ALA A 290 7.79 12.66 12.92
C ALA A 290 7.62 14.10 13.40
N TYR A 291 7.60 15.03 12.45
CA TYR A 291 7.26 16.41 12.74
C TYR A 291 5.74 16.59 12.80
N LEU A 292 5.29 17.46 13.71
CA LEU A 292 3.87 17.77 13.91
C LEU A 292 3.48 19.05 13.16
N MET A 293 2.45 18.95 12.32
CA MET A 293 1.81 20.13 11.73
C MET A 293 0.92 20.84 12.77
N THR A 294 1.33 22.03 13.21
CA THR A 294 0.61 22.83 14.23
C THR A 294 -0.11 24.05 13.66
N SER A 295 0.01 24.29 12.35
CA SER A 295 -0.66 25.36 11.61
C SER A 295 -0.99 24.88 10.20
N LEU A 296 -2.18 25.20 9.69
CA LEU A 296 -2.59 24.82 8.33
C LEU A 296 -1.88 25.72 7.31
N ASN A 297 -0.68 25.31 6.88
CA ASN A 297 0.20 26.09 6.02
C ASN A 297 0.95 25.19 5.04
N HIS A 298 0.96 25.56 3.76
CA HIS A 298 1.67 24.83 2.68
C HIS A 298 3.17 24.69 2.92
N GLY A 299 3.80 25.65 3.59
CA GLY A 299 5.20 25.63 4.00
C GLY A 299 5.56 24.43 4.89
N PHE A 300 4.57 23.80 5.54
CA PHE A 300 4.82 22.56 6.29
C PHE A 300 5.29 21.40 5.40
N LYS A 301 5.17 21.47 4.07
CA LYS A 301 5.79 20.50 3.15
C LYS A 301 7.27 20.24 3.43
N LEU A 302 8.00 21.25 3.92
CA LEU A 302 9.41 21.16 4.30
C LEU A 302 9.67 20.32 5.56
N TYR A 303 8.62 19.99 6.31
CA TYR A 303 8.67 19.21 7.55
C TYR A 303 7.84 17.94 7.49
N ALA A 304 7.11 17.65 6.42
CA ALA A 304 6.28 16.44 6.27
C ALA A 304 7.12 15.15 6.10
N PHE A 305 7.91 14.82 7.13
CA PHE A 305 8.88 13.75 7.21
C PHE A 305 8.66 12.92 8.49
N GLY A 306 8.85 11.61 8.39
CA GLY A 306 8.79 10.69 9.53
C GLY A 306 9.83 9.57 9.42
N VAL A 307 10.13 8.94 10.55
CA VAL A 307 11.01 7.78 10.66
C VAL A 307 10.30 6.70 11.47
N THR A 308 10.45 5.42 11.10
CA THR A 308 9.94 4.28 11.87
C THR A 308 10.96 3.15 11.88
N LEU A 309 11.09 2.48 13.03
CA LEU A 309 11.92 1.29 13.13
C LEU A 309 11.28 0.13 12.37
N ARG A 310 12.09 -0.64 11.65
CA ARG A 310 11.66 -1.82 10.90
C ARG A 310 10.86 -2.81 11.77
N GLN A 311 11.30 -3.05 12.99
CA GLN A 311 10.60 -3.94 13.94
C GLN A 311 9.22 -3.44 14.40
N CYS A 312 8.91 -2.17 14.20
CA CYS A 312 7.63 -1.56 14.57
C CYS A 312 6.66 -1.41 13.37
N LEU A 313 7.04 -1.86 12.17
CA LEU A 313 6.18 -1.88 10.97
C LEU A 313 4.94 -2.77 11.11
N GLY A 314 5.03 -3.79 11.98
CA GLY A 314 3.91 -4.67 12.28
C GLY A 314 2.82 -4.03 13.14
N GLY A 315 2.98 -2.76 13.55
CA GLY A 315 1.99 -1.99 14.31
C GLY A 315 1.55 -0.71 13.58
N ASN A 316 0.66 0.05 14.23
CA ASN A 316 0.14 1.32 13.70
C ASN A 316 1.12 2.51 13.78
N VAL A 317 2.44 2.27 13.81
CA VAL A 317 3.45 3.31 13.99
C VAL A 317 3.59 4.19 12.75
N VAL A 318 3.62 3.60 11.55
CA VAL A 318 3.66 4.39 10.30
C VAL A 318 2.42 5.30 10.21
N ALA A 319 1.24 4.77 10.57
CA ALA A 319 0.02 5.57 10.66
C ALA A 319 0.19 6.71 11.67
N HIS A 320 0.66 6.41 12.89
CA HIS A 320 0.89 7.39 13.95
C HIS A 320 1.80 8.55 13.50
N GLU A 321 2.94 8.22 12.90
CA GLU A 321 3.93 9.20 12.48
C GLU A 321 3.43 10.04 11.30
N MET A 322 2.79 9.43 10.29
CA MET A 322 2.10 10.21 9.24
C MET A 322 0.95 11.05 9.80
N GLY A 323 0.33 10.59 10.89
CA GLY A 323 -0.67 11.32 11.67
C GLY A 323 -0.15 12.68 12.14
N HIS A 324 1.07 12.74 12.68
CA HIS A 324 1.69 14.02 13.06
C HIS A 324 1.87 14.95 11.86
N ASN A 325 2.32 14.41 10.72
CA ASN A 325 2.51 15.20 9.50
C ASN A 325 1.19 15.79 8.96
N VAL A 326 0.05 15.16 9.26
CA VAL A 326 -1.30 15.67 8.92
C VAL A 326 -2.00 16.38 10.07
N GLY A 327 -1.28 16.68 11.16
CA GLY A 327 -1.74 17.54 12.26
C GLY A 327 -2.46 16.82 13.40
N LEU A 328 -2.42 15.49 13.45
CA LEU A 328 -2.95 14.72 14.57
C LEU A 328 -1.95 14.78 15.72
N HIS A 329 -2.40 15.10 16.94
CA HIS A 329 -1.53 15.09 18.11
C HIS A 329 -1.86 13.91 19.02
N HIS A 330 -1.01 13.71 20.03
CA HIS A 330 -1.17 12.69 21.06
C HIS A 330 -2.42 12.94 21.89
N ASP A 331 -2.73 12.05 22.83
CA ASP A 331 -3.78 12.35 23.80
C ASP A 331 -3.39 13.53 24.71
N LYS A 332 -4.39 14.25 25.24
CA LYS A 332 -4.18 15.54 25.94
C LYS A 332 -3.17 15.51 27.08
N ASN A 333 -3.07 14.40 27.80
CA ASN A 333 -2.13 14.27 28.92
C ASN A 333 -0.67 14.13 28.46
N ASN A 334 -0.45 13.84 27.18
CA ASN A 334 0.86 13.58 26.60
C ASN A 334 1.22 14.58 25.48
N ALA A 335 0.36 15.56 25.25
CA ALA A 335 0.43 16.50 24.12
C ALA A 335 0.62 17.95 24.58
N GLY A 336 1.13 18.78 23.67
CA GLY A 336 1.17 20.22 23.82
C GLY A 336 0.02 20.90 23.08
N ARG A 337 0.28 22.11 22.56
CA ARG A 337 -0.67 22.83 21.70
C ARG A 337 -0.82 22.12 20.35
N ALA A 338 -2.03 21.71 20.02
CA ALA A 338 -2.36 21.13 18.72
C ALA A 338 -2.84 22.20 17.71
N ILE A 339 -2.97 21.82 16.44
CA ILE A 339 -3.46 22.69 15.35
C ILE A 339 -4.91 23.15 15.56
N TYR A 340 -5.74 22.29 16.16
CA TYR A 340 -7.09 22.59 16.60
C TYR A 340 -7.28 22.18 18.07
N PRO A 341 -8.20 22.81 18.83
CA PRO A 341 -8.46 22.46 20.23
C PRO A 341 -8.91 21.01 20.48
N TYR A 342 -9.32 20.30 19.41
CA TYR A 342 -9.80 18.93 19.45
C TYR A 342 -8.84 17.92 18.79
N ALA A 343 -7.68 18.35 18.28
CA ALA A 343 -6.74 17.52 17.50
C ALA A 343 -5.89 16.59 18.38
N TYR A 344 -6.53 15.82 19.25
CA TYR A 344 -5.90 14.96 20.25
C TYR A 344 -6.36 13.51 20.15
N GLY A 345 -5.45 12.58 20.44
CA GLY A 345 -5.74 11.16 20.66
C GLY A 345 -6.65 10.94 21.88
N PHE A 346 -7.20 9.73 22.01
CA PHE A 346 -8.18 9.41 23.04
C PHE A 346 -7.89 8.08 23.73
N ARG A 347 -8.19 8.02 25.03
CA ARG A 347 -8.23 6.82 25.87
C ARG A 347 -9.62 6.69 26.47
N THR A 348 -10.14 5.47 26.56
CA THR A 348 -11.39 5.22 27.29
C THR A 348 -11.19 5.48 28.78
N ALA A 349 -12.25 5.87 29.49
CA ALA A 349 -12.18 6.26 30.90
C ALA A 349 -11.69 5.13 31.82
N ASP A 350 -11.98 3.88 31.45
CA ASP A 350 -11.52 2.66 32.13
C ASP A 350 -10.12 2.20 31.68
N ASN A 351 -9.46 2.95 30.79
CA ASN A 351 -8.17 2.61 30.19
C ASN A 351 -8.13 1.25 29.47
N LEU A 352 -9.28 0.74 29.04
CA LEU A 352 -9.33 -0.52 28.28
C LEU A 352 -8.79 -0.33 26.86
N TYR A 353 -9.17 0.76 26.19
CA TYR A 353 -8.79 1.04 24.81
C TYR A 353 -8.17 2.43 24.63
N ARG A 354 -7.36 2.56 23.58
CA ARG A 354 -6.77 3.83 23.16
C ARG A 354 -6.67 3.92 21.64
N THR A 355 -6.77 5.13 21.09
CA THR A 355 -6.68 5.37 19.64
C THR A 355 -5.23 5.40 19.15
N THR A 356 -5.02 5.40 17.83
CA THR A 356 -3.68 5.34 17.22
C THR A 356 -2.70 6.38 17.77
N MET A 357 -3.18 7.60 18.06
CA MET A 357 -2.34 8.69 18.57
C MET A 357 -2.16 8.69 20.09
N ALA A 358 -2.90 7.89 20.84
CA ALA A 358 -2.86 7.92 22.30
C ALA A 358 -1.75 7.03 22.88
N TYR A 359 -1.16 7.46 23.99
CA TYR A 359 -0.19 6.67 24.74
C TYR A 359 -0.89 5.63 25.62
N SER A 360 -0.11 4.68 26.13
CA SER A 360 -0.58 3.72 27.14
C SER A 360 -1.03 4.47 28.41
N PRO A 361 -1.90 3.86 29.24
CA PRO A 361 -2.48 2.51 29.16
C PRO A 361 -3.56 2.31 28.08
N GLY A 362 -4.00 1.06 27.92
CA GLY A 362 -5.04 0.63 26.98
C GLY A 362 -4.51 -0.09 25.75
N THR A 363 -5.31 -1.04 25.26
CA THR A 363 -5.05 -1.71 23.98
C THR A 363 -5.26 -0.73 22.85
N ARG A 364 -4.25 -0.59 21.99
CA ARG A 364 -4.32 0.35 20.87
C ARG A 364 -5.23 -0.23 19.80
N VAL A 365 -6.28 0.50 19.43
CA VAL A 365 -7.17 0.14 18.33
C VAL A 365 -6.74 0.89 17.07
N ASN A 366 -6.94 0.26 15.91
CA ASN A 366 -6.57 0.85 14.62
C ASN A 366 -7.59 1.92 14.17
N MET A 367 -7.73 3.00 14.95
CA MET A 367 -8.69 4.09 14.72
C MET A 367 -8.11 5.43 15.15
N TRP A 368 -8.46 6.49 14.44
CA TRP A 368 -8.34 7.87 14.90
C TRP A 368 -9.41 8.17 15.97
N SER A 369 -9.12 9.11 16.87
CA SER A 369 -10.13 9.57 17.82
C SER A 369 -11.26 10.31 17.14
N SER A 370 -12.48 10.06 17.59
CA SER A 370 -13.69 10.72 17.12
C SER A 370 -14.87 10.42 18.06
N PRO A 371 -15.71 11.41 18.38
CA PRO A 371 -16.96 11.17 19.12
C PRO A 371 -18.02 10.40 18.29
N ASN A 372 -17.80 10.24 16.98
CA ASN A 372 -18.76 9.63 16.06
C ASN A 372 -18.47 8.17 15.74
N HIS A 373 -17.36 7.61 16.23
CA HIS A 373 -16.96 6.24 15.96
C HIS A 373 -16.85 5.43 17.25
N LYS A 374 -17.21 4.15 17.15
CA LYS A 374 -17.20 3.23 18.28
C LYS A 374 -16.27 2.06 18.03
N HIS A 375 -15.68 1.56 19.10
CA HIS A 375 -15.00 0.26 19.14
C HIS A 375 -15.64 -0.57 20.25
N LEU A 376 -16.26 -1.71 19.92
CA LEU A 376 -16.97 -2.57 20.88
C LEU A 376 -17.87 -1.79 21.86
N ASN A 377 -18.70 -0.88 21.32
CA ASN A 377 -19.59 0.04 22.04
C ASN A 377 -18.94 1.20 22.79
N TYR A 378 -17.61 1.27 22.90
CA TYR A 378 -16.90 2.43 23.43
C TYR A 378 -16.84 3.53 22.37
N THR A 379 -17.37 4.72 22.67
CA THR A 379 -17.14 5.91 21.84
C THR A 379 -15.67 6.30 21.93
N MET A 380 -15.00 6.39 20.78
CA MET A 380 -13.53 6.53 20.69
C MET A 380 -13.08 7.99 20.59
N GLY A 381 -13.74 8.89 21.30
CA GLY A 381 -13.43 10.31 21.32
C GLY A 381 -14.48 11.11 22.08
N LYS A 382 -14.27 12.41 22.20
CA LYS A 382 -15.18 13.30 22.91
C LYS A 382 -15.43 14.56 22.10
N VAL A 383 -16.69 14.98 22.09
CA VAL A 383 -17.16 16.17 21.37
C VAL A 383 -16.32 17.38 21.78
N ASN A 384 -15.82 18.11 20.77
CA ASN A 384 -15.00 19.31 20.94
C ASN A 384 -13.71 19.12 21.76
N SER A 385 -13.18 17.89 21.87
CA SER A 385 -12.07 17.60 22.78
C SER A 385 -11.03 16.62 22.20
N GLU A 386 -11.44 15.46 21.71
CA GLU A 386 -10.53 14.45 21.13
C GLU A 386 -11.16 13.90 19.84
N ASP A 387 -10.77 14.49 18.71
CA ASP A 387 -11.31 14.23 17.37
C ASP A 387 -10.23 14.41 16.29
N ASN A 388 -9.29 13.46 16.26
CA ASN A 388 -8.27 13.40 15.21
C ASN A 388 -8.89 13.09 13.84
N ALA A 389 -10.00 12.36 13.75
CA ALA A 389 -10.66 12.09 12.46
C ALA A 389 -11.14 13.39 11.79
N ARG A 390 -11.75 14.30 12.56
CA ARG A 390 -12.13 15.65 12.08
C ARG A 390 -10.91 16.47 11.69
N THR A 391 -9.82 16.37 12.46
CA THR A 391 -8.57 17.08 12.15
C THR A 391 -8.01 16.65 10.80
N LEU A 392 -7.88 15.33 10.54
CA LEU A 392 -7.41 14.82 9.25
C LEU A 392 -8.34 15.26 8.10
N THR A 393 -9.65 15.25 8.34
CA THR A 393 -10.62 15.72 7.34
C THR A 393 -10.43 17.19 6.98
N ALA A 394 -10.04 18.03 7.94
CA ALA A 394 -9.77 19.45 7.73
C ALA A 394 -8.40 19.72 7.09
N THR A 395 -7.39 18.88 7.34
CA THR A 395 -6.02 19.11 6.89
C THR A 395 -5.66 18.40 5.58
N LYS A 396 -6.36 17.30 5.24
CA LYS A 396 -6.01 16.43 4.09
C LYS A 396 -5.86 17.17 2.76
N ALA A 397 -6.69 18.18 2.49
CA ALA A 397 -6.64 18.93 1.24
C ALA A 397 -5.37 19.78 1.12
N THR A 398 -4.96 20.43 2.22
CA THR A 398 -3.69 21.18 2.25
C THR A 398 -2.50 20.25 2.11
N VAL A 399 -2.50 19.11 2.80
CA VAL A 399 -1.37 18.16 2.74
C VAL A 399 -1.25 17.53 1.35
N ALA A 400 -2.36 17.11 0.74
CA ALA A 400 -2.42 16.56 -0.62
C ALA A 400 -2.03 17.57 -1.72
N SER A 401 -1.83 18.83 -1.35
CA SER A 401 -1.39 19.88 -2.26
C SER A 401 0.10 20.19 -2.12
N PHE A 402 0.82 19.55 -1.19
CA PHE A 402 2.24 19.84 -0.95
C PHE A 402 3.09 19.64 -2.20
N TYR A 403 2.82 18.57 -2.94
CA TYR A 403 3.37 18.34 -4.27
C TYR A 403 2.26 17.92 -5.25
N PRO A 404 2.37 18.27 -6.54
CA PRO A 404 1.46 17.75 -7.54
C PRO A 404 1.56 16.22 -7.62
N THR A 405 0.43 15.53 -7.57
CA THR A 405 0.35 14.10 -7.88
C THR A 405 0.97 13.80 -9.24
N ARG A 406 1.87 12.82 -9.29
CA ARG A 406 2.57 12.36 -10.51
C ARG A 406 2.06 11.00 -10.97
N GLU A 407 0.74 10.86 -11.13
CA GLU A 407 0.13 9.68 -11.73
C GLU A 407 0.01 9.79 -13.25
N LEU A 408 -0.11 8.63 -13.91
CA LEU A 408 -0.52 8.57 -15.31
C LEU A 408 -1.98 9.00 -15.43
N VAL A 409 -2.22 10.17 -16.02
CA VAL A 409 -3.57 10.63 -16.35
C VAL A 409 -4.02 9.85 -17.58
N TRP A 410 -5.20 9.20 -17.51
CA TRP A 410 -5.80 8.49 -18.64
C TRP A 410 -7.01 9.26 -19.17
N SER A 411 -7.11 9.39 -20.48
CA SER A 411 -8.24 10.02 -21.17
C SER A 411 -8.86 9.05 -22.17
N GLU A 412 -10.19 9.02 -22.24
CA GLU A 412 -10.94 8.25 -23.23
C GLU A 412 -11.31 9.15 -24.42
N LEU A 413 -11.08 8.68 -25.64
CA LEU A 413 -11.21 9.49 -26.86
C LEU A 413 -12.31 8.96 -27.82
N GLY A 414 -12.99 7.86 -27.48
CA GLY A 414 -13.98 7.21 -28.34
C GLY A 414 -13.36 6.49 -29.54
N GLY A 415 -14.04 6.52 -30.69
CA GLY A 415 -13.56 5.95 -31.94
C GLY A 415 -13.66 4.43 -32.08
N GLY A 416 -14.24 3.73 -31.08
CA GLY A 416 -14.38 2.29 -31.12
C GLY A 416 -15.45 1.79 -32.09
N ILE A 417 -15.39 0.49 -32.39
CA ILE A 417 -16.23 -0.19 -33.37
C ILE A 417 -16.87 -1.40 -32.70
N LYS A 418 -18.20 -1.41 -32.63
CA LYS A 418 -18.96 -2.48 -31.96
C LYS A 418 -18.99 -3.79 -32.76
N TRP A 419 -19.06 -4.90 -32.03
CA TRP A 419 -19.48 -6.20 -32.55
C TRP A 419 -20.89 -6.55 -32.03
N LEU A 420 -21.33 -7.79 -32.25
CA LEU A 420 -22.69 -8.22 -31.91
C LEU A 420 -23.06 -7.98 -30.43
N ALA A 421 -22.16 -8.26 -29.49
CA ALA A 421 -22.43 -8.08 -28.05
C ALA A 421 -22.08 -6.67 -27.52
N GLY A 422 -21.67 -5.74 -28.37
CA GLY A 422 -21.44 -4.35 -28.02
C GLY A 422 -20.03 -3.84 -28.32
N LEU A 423 -19.65 -2.74 -27.66
CA LEU A 423 -18.37 -2.07 -27.89
C LEU A 423 -17.26 -2.72 -27.05
N PRO A 424 -16.18 -3.23 -27.65
CA PRO A 424 -14.97 -3.58 -26.92
C PRO A 424 -14.45 -2.35 -26.16
N LYS A 425 -13.91 -2.53 -24.96
CA LYS A 425 -13.48 -1.42 -24.12
C LYS A 425 -12.04 -1.58 -23.66
N ALA A 426 -11.25 -0.54 -23.87
CA ALA A 426 -9.90 -0.39 -23.34
C ALA A 426 -9.91 0.54 -22.13
N THR A 427 -9.25 0.12 -21.05
CA THR A 427 -8.98 0.94 -19.88
C THR A 427 -7.51 0.87 -19.51
N GLY A 428 -6.91 2.02 -19.23
CA GLY A 428 -5.54 2.11 -18.78
C GLY A 428 -5.47 2.17 -17.26
N SER A 429 -4.40 1.60 -16.71
CA SER A 429 -4.09 1.68 -15.29
C SER A 429 -2.58 1.64 -15.09
N GLY A 430 -2.12 1.97 -13.89
CA GLY A 430 -0.71 1.93 -13.54
C GLY A 430 -0.10 3.30 -13.33
N THR A 431 1.22 3.30 -13.13
CA THR A 431 2.05 4.46 -12.82
C THR A 431 3.33 4.40 -13.65
N SER A 432 3.95 5.55 -13.91
CA SER A 432 5.19 5.63 -14.71
C SER A 432 6.40 5.05 -13.99
N ASN A 433 6.42 5.04 -12.66
CA ASN A 433 7.34 4.17 -11.94
C ASN A 433 6.73 2.77 -11.88
N ASN A 434 7.58 1.74 -11.88
CA ASN A 434 7.20 0.32 -11.87
C ASN A 434 6.37 -0.11 -10.63
N ALA A 435 5.83 0.85 -9.86
CA ALA A 435 4.90 0.67 -8.77
C ALA A 435 3.66 -0.13 -9.19
N ARG A 436 2.94 0.40 -10.16
CA ARG A 436 1.84 -0.28 -10.81
C ARG A 436 2.21 -0.36 -12.27
N PRO A 437 2.65 -1.52 -12.78
CA PRO A 437 3.00 -1.66 -14.18
C PRO A 437 1.91 -1.07 -15.05
N VAL A 438 2.29 -0.19 -15.98
CA VAL A 438 1.34 0.40 -16.90
C VAL A 438 0.68 -0.73 -17.67
N THR A 439 -0.62 -0.85 -17.54
CA THR A 439 -1.39 -1.96 -18.10
C THR A 439 -2.58 -1.40 -18.84
N VAL A 440 -2.82 -1.90 -20.05
CA VAL A 440 -4.05 -1.65 -20.80
C VAL A 440 -4.90 -2.91 -20.75
N SER A 441 -6.05 -2.83 -20.10
CA SER A 441 -7.01 -3.93 -20.03
C SER A 441 -8.05 -3.77 -21.14
N VAL A 442 -8.25 -4.84 -21.91
CA VAL A 442 -9.26 -4.91 -22.97
C VAL A 442 -10.36 -5.89 -22.56
N THR A 443 -11.59 -5.41 -22.61
CA THR A 443 -12.80 -6.15 -22.21
C THR A 443 -13.85 -6.09 -23.30
N ASN A 444 -14.87 -6.95 -23.21
CA ASN A 444 -15.99 -7.01 -24.16
C ASN A 444 -15.56 -7.16 -25.62
N TYR A 445 -14.47 -7.88 -25.88
CA TYR A 445 -14.03 -8.29 -27.21
C TYR A 445 -14.57 -9.69 -27.53
N ARG A 446 -14.60 -10.06 -28.81
CA ARG A 446 -14.96 -11.42 -29.21
C ARG A 446 -13.82 -12.39 -28.88
N GLY A 447 -14.10 -13.45 -28.13
CA GLY A 447 -13.09 -14.46 -27.79
C GLY A 447 -12.58 -15.24 -29.02
N HIS A 448 -11.35 -15.74 -28.94
CA HIS A 448 -10.73 -16.62 -29.95
C HIS A 448 -10.55 -16.03 -31.36
N VAL A 449 -10.73 -14.72 -31.54
CA VAL A 449 -10.36 -14.06 -32.79
C VAL A 449 -8.99 -13.38 -32.67
N PRO A 450 -8.21 -13.31 -33.76
CA PRO A 450 -6.97 -12.55 -33.77
C PRO A 450 -7.23 -11.07 -33.48
N GLY A 451 -6.41 -10.47 -32.63
CA GLY A 451 -6.40 -9.04 -32.39
C GLY A 451 -5.00 -8.45 -32.33
N ALA A 452 -4.94 -7.12 -32.36
CA ALA A 452 -3.71 -6.36 -32.19
C ALA A 452 -3.94 -5.15 -31.29
N MET A 453 -3.00 -4.91 -30.37
CA MET A 453 -2.86 -3.66 -29.65
C MET A 453 -2.00 -2.72 -30.47
N VAL A 454 -2.55 -1.56 -30.83
CA VAL A 454 -1.83 -0.47 -31.49
C VAL A 454 -1.44 0.57 -30.43
N VAL A 455 -0.14 0.89 -30.38
CA VAL A 455 0.43 1.92 -29.50
C VAL A 455 1.07 3.00 -30.37
N GLY A 456 0.69 4.25 -30.11
CA GLY A 456 1.18 5.42 -30.84
C GLY A 456 1.74 6.49 -29.92
N LEU A 457 2.78 7.18 -30.36
CA LEU A 457 3.38 8.36 -29.73
C LEU A 457 2.89 9.68 -30.34
N THR A 458 2.04 9.59 -31.36
CA THR A 458 1.35 10.74 -31.98
C THR A 458 -0.13 10.43 -32.23
N GLU A 459 -0.94 11.48 -32.36
CA GLU A 459 -2.35 11.37 -32.71
C GLU A 459 -2.54 11.40 -34.23
N LEU A 460 -3.22 10.39 -34.77
CA LEU A 460 -3.57 10.24 -36.18
C LEU A 460 -5.00 10.68 -36.49
N LYS A 461 -5.97 10.24 -35.67
CA LYS A 461 -7.42 10.52 -35.81
C LYS A 461 -7.99 10.22 -37.22
N LEU A 462 -7.69 9.03 -37.74
CA LEU A 462 -8.09 8.58 -39.06
C LEU A 462 -9.42 7.82 -39.04
N PRO A 463 -10.45 8.21 -39.81
CA PRO A 463 -11.69 7.45 -39.94
C PRO A 463 -11.44 6.12 -40.68
N ILE A 464 -11.67 4.98 -40.02
CA ILE A 464 -11.51 3.65 -40.59
C ILE A 464 -12.60 2.70 -40.08
N PHE A 465 -13.04 1.78 -40.94
CA PHE A 465 -13.95 0.68 -40.58
C PHE A 465 -15.26 1.07 -39.88
N GLY A 466 -15.72 2.32 -40.06
CA GLY A 466 -16.88 2.87 -39.37
C GLY A 466 -16.62 3.42 -37.97
N GLY A 467 -15.36 3.49 -37.55
CA GLY A 467 -14.88 4.15 -36.32
C GLY A 467 -13.71 5.11 -36.60
N THR A 468 -12.80 5.27 -35.65
CA THR A 468 -11.65 6.17 -35.77
C THR A 468 -10.41 5.54 -35.13
N LEU A 469 -9.31 5.48 -35.89
CA LEU A 469 -7.99 5.12 -35.41
C LEU A 469 -7.28 6.38 -34.87
N TYR A 470 -7.10 6.44 -33.56
CA TYR A 470 -6.38 7.53 -32.91
C TYR A 470 -4.85 7.36 -32.88
N PRO A 471 -4.27 6.23 -32.46
CA PRO A 471 -2.82 6.10 -32.38
C PRO A 471 -2.16 6.03 -33.76
N SER A 472 -0.98 6.63 -33.89
CA SER A 472 0.00 6.22 -34.90
C SER A 472 0.40 4.75 -34.70
N LEU A 473 0.85 4.08 -35.77
CA LEU A 473 1.20 2.66 -35.78
C LEU A 473 2.67 2.44 -35.37
N ASP A 474 3.13 3.06 -34.28
CA ASP A 474 4.54 2.99 -33.86
C ASP A 474 4.92 1.62 -33.31
N LEU A 475 3.99 0.99 -32.59
CA LEU A 475 4.11 -0.40 -32.14
C LEU A 475 2.77 -1.11 -32.30
N VAL A 476 2.81 -2.28 -32.95
CA VAL A 476 1.65 -3.16 -33.12
C VAL A 476 1.99 -4.52 -32.52
N THR A 477 1.30 -4.88 -31.44
CA THR A 477 1.56 -6.15 -30.73
C THR A 477 0.35 -7.05 -30.86
N PRO A 478 0.51 -8.32 -31.26
CA PRO A 478 -0.61 -9.26 -31.30
C PRO A 478 -1.20 -9.44 -29.90
N ILE A 479 -2.52 -9.48 -29.83
CA ILE A 479 -3.26 -9.83 -28.62
C ILE A 479 -4.29 -10.89 -28.97
N SER A 480 -4.49 -11.83 -28.05
CA SER A 480 -5.50 -12.85 -28.19
C SER A 480 -6.07 -13.13 -26.81
N GLY A 481 -7.37 -13.32 -26.73
CA GLY A 481 -8.04 -13.54 -25.47
C GLY A 481 -9.07 -14.64 -25.53
N VAL A 482 -9.44 -15.13 -24.35
CA VAL A 482 -10.32 -16.28 -24.15
C VAL A 482 -11.66 -15.76 -23.63
N GLY A 483 -12.62 -15.58 -24.52
CA GLY A 483 -14.00 -15.20 -24.17
C GLY A 483 -14.11 -13.95 -23.28
N TYR A 484 -14.78 -14.09 -22.13
CA TYR A 484 -15.07 -13.00 -21.19
C TYR A 484 -13.90 -12.59 -20.29
N VAL A 485 -12.72 -13.20 -20.43
CA VAL A 485 -11.54 -12.86 -19.61
C VAL A 485 -10.89 -11.59 -20.16
N PRO A 486 -10.60 -10.57 -19.35
CA PRO A 486 -9.89 -9.38 -19.82
C PRO A 486 -8.51 -9.72 -20.40
N ILE A 487 -8.13 -9.09 -21.51
CA ILE A 487 -6.75 -9.12 -22.02
C ILE A 487 -5.99 -8.00 -21.33
N ASN A 488 -4.94 -8.32 -20.58
CA ASN A 488 -4.07 -7.32 -19.97
C ASN A 488 -2.78 -7.20 -20.79
N PHE A 489 -2.63 -6.07 -21.48
CA PHE A 489 -1.43 -5.73 -22.22
C PHE A 489 -0.43 -5.02 -21.29
N ASP A 490 0.77 -5.60 -21.14
CA ASP A 490 1.87 -5.00 -20.36
C ASP A 490 2.50 -3.85 -21.17
N ALA A 491 2.24 -2.62 -20.73
CA ALA A 491 2.74 -1.41 -21.33
C ALA A 491 3.97 -0.86 -20.59
N ARG A 492 4.74 -1.66 -19.83
CA ARG A 492 5.95 -1.20 -19.12
C ARG A 492 6.97 -0.45 -19.98
N LEU A 493 7.00 -0.72 -21.28
CA LEU A 493 7.86 0.03 -22.22
C LEU A 493 7.65 1.54 -22.11
N VAL A 494 6.44 1.98 -21.73
CA VAL A 494 6.13 3.40 -21.62
C VAL A 494 6.83 4.09 -20.45
N ALA A 495 7.21 3.34 -19.41
CA ALA A 495 7.98 3.89 -18.29
C ALA A 495 9.41 4.30 -18.72
N ALA A 496 9.90 3.80 -19.86
CA ALA A 496 11.22 4.15 -20.39
C ALA A 496 11.22 5.42 -21.26
N LEU A 497 10.05 5.98 -21.57
CA LEU A 497 9.93 7.18 -22.39
C LEU A 497 10.11 8.46 -21.56
N PRO A 498 10.51 9.60 -22.18
CA PRO A 498 10.71 10.85 -21.46
C PRO A 498 9.45 11.36 -20.73
N PRO A 499 9.60 12.08 -19.61
CA PRO A 499 8.51 12.82 -18.97
C PRO A 499 7.72 13.67 -19.97
N LYS A 500 6.41 13.85 -19.73
CA LYS A 500 5.47 14.58 -20.60
C LYS A 500 5.17 13.95 -21.97
N THR A 501 5.71 12.77 -22.26
CA THR A 501 5.36 12.03 -23.48
C THR A 501 3.89 11.62 -23.46
N SER A 502 3.15 11.95 -24.52
CA SER A 502 1.78 11.47 -24.75
C SER A 502 1.80 10.13 -25.49
N ILE A 503 0.94 9.21 -25.09
CA ILE A 503 0.89 7.84 -25.61
C ILE A 503 -0.58 7.44 -25.80
N TRP A 504 -0.91 6.88 -26.96
CA TRP A 504 -2.25 6.43 -27.33
C TRP A 504 -2.28 4.93 -27.50
N PHE A 505 -3.38 4.30 -27.09
CA PHE A 505 -3.61 2.87 -27.20
C PHE A 505 -4.99 2.59 -27.80
N GLN A 506 -5.06 1.62 -28.70
CA GLN A 506 -6.33 1.12 -29.23
C GLN A 506 -6.17 -0.32 -29.71
N ALA A 507 -7.12 -1.20 -29.37
CA ALA A 507 -7.09 -2.59 -29.80
C ALA A 507 -8.10 -2.85 -30.93
N PHE A 508 -7.70 -3.65 -31.91
CA PHE A 508 -8.50 -4.06 -33.07
C PHE A 508 -8.57 -5.59 -33.15
N PHE A 509 -9.71 -6.11 -33.59
CA PHE A 509 -9.98 -7.55 -33.69
C PHE A 509 -10.59 -7.89 -35.04
N LEU A 510 -10.16 -9.01 -35.65
CA LEU A 510 -10.76 -9.56 -36.86
C LEU A 510 -12.07 -10.27 -36.50
N ASP A 511 -13.17 -9.55 -36.60
CA ASP A 511 -14.47 -9.99 -36.10
C ASP A 511 -15.53 -9.98 -37.21
N THR A 512 -15.84 -11.16 -37.72
CA THR A 512 -16.85 -11.36 -38.77
C THR A 512 -18.28 -10.97 -38.36
N THR A 513 -18.55 -10.72 -37.07
CA THR A 513 -19.87 -10.25 -36.60
C THR A 513 -19.97 -8.72 -36.57
N ALA A 514 -18.86 -8.01 -36.74
CA ALA A 514 -18.86 -6.57 -36.90
C ALA A 514 -19.16 -6.18 -38.35
N ILE A 515 -19.75 -4.99 -38.56
CA ILE A 515 -20.28 -4.55 -39.86
C ILE A 515 -19.24 -4.62 -40.98
N GLN A 516 -17.98 -4.28 -40.68
CA GLN A 516 -16.87 -4.29 -41.65
C GLN A 516 -15.86 -5.41 -41.38
N GLY A 517 -16.27 -6.47 -40.67
CA GLY A 517 -15.38 -7.58 -40.32
C GLY A 517 -14.30 -7.24 -39.28
N VAL A 518 -14.38 -6.05 -38.66
CA VAL A 518 -13.45 -5.56 -37.65
C VAL A 518 -14.21 -4.91 -36.50
N SER A 519 -13.86 -5.27 -35.27
CA SER A 519 -14.28 -4.54 -34.07
C SER A 519 -13.07 -3.89 -33.40
N ALA A 520 -13.30 -2.80 -32.66
CA ALA A 520 -12.22 -2.01 -32.07
C ALA A 520 -12.64 -1.41 -30.74
N THR A 521 -11.68 -1.27 -29.82
CA THR A 521 -11.92 -0.58 -28.56
C THR A 521 -12.08 0.92 -28.78
N ASN A 522 -12.62 1.61 -27.78
CA ASN A 522 -12.29 3.03 -27.61
C ASN A 522 -10.76 3.22 -27.61
N ALA A 523 -10.32 4.37 -28.11
CA ALA A 523 -8.96 4.83 -27.92
C ALA A 523 -8.80 5.43 -26.52
N ILE A 524 -7.66 5.15 -25.90
CA ILE A 524 -7.25 5.76 -24.64
C ILE A 524 -5.90 6.43 -24.79
N LYS A 525 -5.70 7.55 -24.09
CA LYS A 525 -4.46 8.31 -24.05
C LYS A 525 -3.92 8.37 -22.64
N THR A 526 -2.60 8.34 -22.47
CA THR A 526 -1.93 8.76 -21.24
C THR A 526 -0.80 9.75 -21.49
N ILE A 527 -0.43 10.51 -20.46
CA ILE A 527 0.71 11.42 -20.47
C ILE A 527 1.62 11.02 -19.31
N LEU A 528 2.90 10.81 -19.60
CA LEU A 528 3.89 10.52 -18.57
C LEU A 528 4.11 11.76 -17.69
N PRO A 529 4.12 11.61 -16.36
CA PRO A 529 4.19 12.74 -15.42
C PRO A 529 5.51 13.53 -15.45
#